data_AF-A0A8S3UDM1-F1
#
_entry.id   AF-A0A8S3UDM1-F1
#
_cell.length_a   1.000
_cell.length_b   1.000
_cell.length_c   1.000
_cell.angle_alpha   90.00
_cell.angle_beta   90.00
_cell.angle_gamma   90.00
#
_symmetry.space_group_name_H-M   'P 1'
#
loop_
_entity.id
_entity.type
_entity.pdbx_description
1 polymer ?
#
loop_
_entity_poly.entity_id
_entity_poly.type
_entity_poly.pdbx_seq_one_letter_code
_entity_poly.pdbx_strand_id
1 'polypeptide(L)'
;MALTMIADVHLFGATSSPSCAAYALKKTAIDNGELFETEIASTVERNFYVDDLLQSVDTEERAVQLATDLREIMKRGGFRLTKWLSNSKVVINEIPNSERAPSVEILKSNTALPTDRALGVIWDVNDDAIKYKVKLEEKPLTRRGITSTVSSIFDPLGLIAPIILKGKIILQDLSKQPIKLGWDDPIPKEKEEEWIKWKSTLPEIENISIPRCFKTKDMKDISDAQLHISSDGSEIGYGECAYSCLVDTIIRVDQPQVSLWLCDQNKRVKIFKTSN
;
A
#
# COMPACT_ATOMS: atom_id res chain seq x y z
N MET A 1 -42.68 15.27 8.43
CA MET A 1 -42.65 15.25 6.96
C MET A 1 -41.29 14.68 6.57
N ALA A 2 -41.23 13.49 5.98
CA ALA A 2 -39.96 12.88 5.57
C ALA A 2 -39.58 13.39 4.18
N LEU A 3 -38.36 13.90 4.03
CA LEU A 3 -37.80 14.27 2.73
C LEU A 3 -37.22 13.02 2.06
N THR A 4 -37.68 12.74 0.85
CA THR A 4 -37.07 11.73 -0.03
C THR A 4 -36.09 12.42 -0.95
N MET A 5 -34.82 12.00 -0.92
CA MET A 5 -33.81 12.43 -1.89
C MET A 5 -33.62 11.32 -2.93
N ILE A 6 -33.58 11.69 -4.21
CA ILE A 6 -33.27 10.80 -5.32
C ILE A 6 -31.94 11.26 -5.90
N ALA A 7 -31.04 10.31 -6.16
CA ALA A 7 -29.73 10.60 -6.74
C ALA A 7 -29.73 10.25 -8.24
N ASP A 8 -29.33 11.21 -9.07
CA ASP A 8 -29.19 11.04 -10.52
C ASP A 8 -27.78 10.56 -10.93
N VAL A 9 -26.97 10.16 -9.96
CA VAL A 9 -25.59 9.71 -10.14
C VAL A 9 -25.35 8.40 -9.40
N HIS A 10 -24.30 7.67 -9.80
CA HIS A 10 -23.85 6.48 -9.10
C HIS A 10 -23.45 6.82 -7.66
N LEU A 11 -24.15 6.24 -6.70
CA LEU A 11 -23.94 6.48 -5.28
C LEU A 11 -22.68 5.79 -4.76
N PHE A 12 -21.96 6.47 -3.89
CA PHE A 12 -20.87 5.85 -3.12
C PHE A 12 -21.44 4.79 -2.17
N GLY A 13 -20.79 3.62 -2.12
CA GLY A 13 -21.25 2.48 -1.31
C GLY A 13 -22.32 1.59 -1.97
N ALA A 14 -22.88 1.97 -3.12
CA ALA A 14 -23.71 1.06 -3.90
C ALA A 14 -22.85 -0.01 -4.60
N THR A 15 -23.28 -1.27 -4.54
CA THR A 15 -22.50 -2.43 -4.99
C THR A 15 -22.20 -2.42 -6.49
N SER A 16 -23.06 -1.81 -7.31
CA SER A 16 -22.88 -1.71 -8.77
C SER A 16 -21.97 -0.54 -9.20
N SER A 17 -21.87 0.51 -8.39
CA SER A 17 -21.15 1.74 -8.76
C SER A 17 -19.68 1.52 -9.16
N PRO A 18 -18.87 0.71 -8.43
CA PRO A 18 -17.49 0.48 -8.83
C PRO A 18 -17.36 -0.20 -10.19
N SER A 19 -18.27 -1.12 -10.52
CA SER A 19 -18.25 -1.82 -11.82
C SER A 19 -18.61 -0.88 -12.96
N CYS A 20 -19.61 -0.02 -12.78
CA CYS A 20 -20.00 0.98 -13.77
C CYS A 20 -18.89 2.01 -14.01
N ALA A 21 -18.27 2.52 -12.95
CA ALA A 21 -17.14 3.44 -13.05
C ALA A 21 -15.94 2.80 -13.77
N ALA A 22 -15.56 1.57 -13.38
CA ALA A 22 -14.47 0.85 -14.03
C ALA A 22 -14.74 0.57 -15.52
N TYR A 23 -15.99 0.25 -15.89
CA TYR A 23 -16.36 0.10 -17.29
C TYR A 23 -16.21 1.41 -18.07
N ALA A 24 -16.72 2.53 -17.54
CA ALA A 24 -16.63 3.83 -18.18
C ALA A 24 -15.17 4.32 -18.35
N LEU A 25 -14.31 4.05 -17.35
CA LEU A 25 -12.87 4.29 -17.44
C LEU A 25 -12.23 3.51 -18.60
N LYS A 26 -12.46 2.20 -18.66
CA LYS A 26 -11.93 1.36 -19.75
C LYS A 26 -12.48 1.75 -21.11
N LYS A 27 -13.77 2.09 -21.17
CA LYS A 27 -14.40 2.55 -22.41
C LYS A 27 -13.79 3.86 -22.91
N THR A 28 -13.39 4.77 -22.01
CA THR A 28 -12.64 5.98 -22.36
C THR A 28 -11.31 5.66 -23.05
N ALA A 29 -10.57 4.68 -22.54
CA ALA A 29 -9.32 4.24 -23.16
C ALA A 29 -9.54 3.64 -24.56
N ILE A 30 -10.59 2.82 -24.73
CA ILE A 30 -10.94 2.20 -26.01
C ILE A 30 -11.35 3.28 -27.04
N ASP A 31 -12.24 4.19 -26.66
CA ASP A 31 -12.85 5.15 -27.58
C ASP A 31 -11.88 6.27 -28.01
N ASN A 32 -10.82 6.51 -27.22
CA ASN A 32 -9.86 7.59 -27.49
C ASN A 32 -8.43 7.09 -27.72
N GLY A 33 -8.17 5.79 -27.57
CA GLY A 33 -6.81 5.24 -27.51
C GLY A 33 -5.98 5.45 -28.77
N GLU A 34 -6.61 5.48 -29.95
CA GLU A 34 -5.92 5.72 -31.24
C GLU A 34 -5.31 7.13 -31.35
N LEU A 35 -5.74 8.08 -30.51
CA LEU A 35 -5.23 9.45 -30.48
C LEU A 35 -3.96 9.61 -29.63
N PHE A 36 -3.59 8.58 -28.87
CA PHE A 36 -2.47 8.61 -27.94
C PHE A 36 -1.53 7.44 -28.19
N GLU A 37 -0.34 7.49 -27.58
CA GLU A 37 0.53 6.33 -27.55
C GLU A 37 -0.15 5.16 -26.82
N THR A 38 0.09 3.94 -27.28
CA THR A 38 -0.51 2.71 -26.74
C THR A 38 -0.32 2.57 -25.22
N GLU A 39 0.79 3.07 -24.68
CA GLU A 39 1.07 3.05 -23.23
C GLU A 39 0.02 3.83 -22.42
N ILE A 40 -0.51 4.94 -22.94
CA ILE A 40 -1.48 5.79 -22.24
C ILE A 40 -2.79 5.04 -22.06
N ALA A 41 -3.34 4.48 -23.14
CA ALA A 41 -4.57 3.67 -23.09
C ALA A 41 -4.37 2.43 -22.19
N SER A 42 -3.24 1.74 -22.34
CA SER A 42 -2.89 0.59 -21.49
C SER A 42 -2.83 0.97 -20.00
N THR A 43 -2.29 2.15 -19.68
CA THR A 43 -2.23 2.65 -18.30
C THR A 43 -3.63 2.87 -17.75
N VAL A 44 -4.54 3.49 -18.50
CA VAL A 44 -5.94 3.66 -18.07
C VAL A 44 -6.66 2.31 -17.87
N GLU A 45 -6.36 1.30 -18.67
CA GLU A 45 -7.01 0.00 -18.55
C GLU A 45 -6.53 -0.85 -17.37
N ARG A 46 -5.24 -0.72 -17.02
CA ARG A 46 -4.55 -1.69 -16.16
C ARG A 46 -4.08 -1.14 -14.82
N ASN A 47 -3.93 0.18 -14.71
CA ASN A 47 -3.26 0.79 -13.55
C ASN A 47 -4.21 1.51 -12.58
N PHE A 48 -5.52 1.46 -12.81
CA PHE A 48 -6.51 1.91 -11.84
C PHE A 48 -6.81 0.83 -10.80
N TYR A 49 -6.74 1.20 -9.53
CA TYR A 49 -7.38 0.50 -8.43
C TYR A 49 -8.61 1.29 -7.99
N VAL A 50 -9.78 0.89 -8.50
CA VAL A 50 -11.04 1.64 -8.34
C VAL A 50 -10.87 3.07 -8.91
N ASP A 51 -10.68 4.06 -8.05
CA ASP A 51 -10.54 5.48 -8.38
C ASP A 51 -9.07 5.97 -8.35
N ASP A 52 -8.15 5.19 -7.80
CA ASP A 52 -6.73 5.55 -7.69
C ASP A 52 -5.93 5.05 -8.92
N LEU A 53 -5.26 5.96 -9.61
CA LEU A 53 -4.33 5.63 -10.71
C LEU A 53 -2.89 5.64 -10.21
N LEU A 54 -2.15 4.56 -10.46
CA LEU A 54 -0.75 4.42 -10.04
C LEU A 54 0.13 3.95 -11.20
N GLN A 55 1.11 4.76 -11.58
CA GLN A 55 2.07 4.39 -12.62
C GLN A 55 3.48 4.84 -12.23
N SER A 56 4.49 4.13 -12.71
CA SER A 56 5.91 4.47 -12.55
C SER A 56 6.61 4.36 -13.90
N VAL A 57 7.51 5.30 -14.18
CA VAL A 57 8.30 5.35 -15.42
C VAL A 57 9.73 5.75 -15.10
N ASP A 58 10.64 5.52 -16.04
CA ASP A 58 12.08 5.57 -15.79
C ASP A 58 12.66 6.99 -15.72
N THR A 59 12.00 7.97 -16.34
CA THR A 59 12.49 9.35 -16.40
C THR A 59 11.43 10.39 -16.04
N GLU A 60 11.89 11.55 -15.58
CA GLU A 60 11.03 12.67 -15.21
C GLU A 60 10.30 13.23 -16.43
N GLU A 61 10.96 13.31 -17.57
CA GLU A 61 10.37 13.78 -18.83
C GLU A 61 9.23 12.86 -19.27
N ARG A 62 9.43 11.53 -19.18
CA ARG A 62 8.38 10.58 -19.51
C ARG A 62 7.22 10.70 -18.51
N ALA A 63 7.51 10.91 -17.23
CA ALA A 63 6.47 11.06 -16.21
C ALA A 63 5.61 12.32 -16.42
N VAL A 64 6.23 13.44 -16.80
CA VAL A 64 5.51 14.69 -17.13
C VAL A 64 4.63 14.51 -18.36
N GLN A 65 5.16 13.87 -19.42
CA GLN A 65 4.40 13.59 -20.63
C GLN A 65 3.21 12.65 -20.35
N LEU A 66 3.47 11.55 -19.65
CA LEU A 66 2.46 10.58 -19.22
C LEU A 66 1.35 11.26 -18.40
N ALA A 67 1.69 12.09 -17.43
CA ALA A 67 0.70 12.81 -16.63
C ALA A 67 -0.15 13.78 -17.47
N THR A 68 0.47 14.44 -18.46
CA THR A 68 -0.22 15.35 -19.39
C THR A 68 -1.22 14.58 -20.27
N ASP A 69 -0.78 13.51 -20.90
CA ASP A 69 -1.60 12.70 -21.80
C ASP A 69 -2.73 11.99 -21.05
N LEU A 70 -2.44 11.47 -19.86
CA LEU A 70 -3.46 10.88 -18.98
C LEU A 70 -4.54 11.89 -18.60
N ARG A 71 -4.19 13.14 -18.32
CA ARG A 71 -5.20 14.18 -18.04
C ARG A 71 -6.07 14.46 -19.26
N GLU A 72 -5.50 14.46 -20.46
CA GLU A 72 -6.23 14.76 -21.69
C GLU A 72 -7.14 13.60 -22.12
N ILE A 73 -6.66 12.34 -22.13
CA ILE A 73 -7.50 11.18 -22.48
C ILE A 73 -8.66 11.02 -21.49
N MET A 74 -8.40 11.21 -20.19
CA MET A 74 -9.42 11.08 -19.14
C MET A 74 -10.47 12.19 -19.25
N LYS A 75 -10.04 13.42 -19.57
CA LYS A 75 -10.94 14.55 -19.80
C LYS A 75 -11.90 14.30 -20.96
N ARG A 76 -11.48 13.59 -22.01
CA ARG A 76 -12.34 13.19 -23.14
C ARG A 76 -13.43 12.21 -22.71
N GLY A 77 -13.15 11.35 -21.72
CA GLY A 77 -14.13 10.49 -21.06
C GLY A 77 -15.00 11.20 -20.02
N GLY A 78 -14.82 12.50 -19.81
CA GLY A 78 -15.52 13.28 -18.77
C GLY A 78 -14.94 13.12 -17.37
N PHE A 79 -13.76 12.50 -17.23
CA PHE A 79 -13.08 12.33 -15.95
C PHE A 79 -12.05 13.42 -15.71
N ARG A 80 -11.92 13.85 -14.45
CA ARG A 80 -10.86 14.77 -14.01
C ARG A 80 -9.96 14.05 -13.02
N LEU A 81 -8.71 13.81 -13.42
CA LEU A 81 -7.69 13.29 -12.51
C LEU A 81 -7.22 14.40 -11.57
N THR A 82 -7.29 14.15 -10.27
CA THR A 82 -6.95 15.12 -9.20
C THR A 82 -6.01 14.47 -8.19
N LYS A 83 -5.53 15.25 -7.23
CA LYS A 83 -4.64 14.81 -6.14
C LYS A 83 -3.35 14.16 -6.63
N TRP A 84 -2.74 14.73 -7.67
CA TRP A 84 -1.47 14.26 -8.20
C TRP A 84 -0.36 14.36 -7.15
N LEU A 85 0.47 13.31 -7.12
CA LEU A 85 1.60 13.17 -6.22
C LEU A 85 2.73 12.44 -6.95
N SER A 86 3.98 12.83 -6.71
CA SER A 86 5.16 12.21 -7.32
C SER A 86 6.35 12.31 -6.37
N ASN A 87 7.21 11.28 -6.39
CA ASN A 87 8.51 11.30 -5.72
C ASN A 87 9.55 12.19 -6.40
N SER A 88 9.24 12.76 -7.57
CA SER A 88 10.05 13.79 -8.21
C SER A 88 9.44 15.18 -8.04
N LYS A 89 10.26 16.10 -7.52
CA LYS A 89 9.94 17.53 -7.44
C LYS A 89 9.80 18.16 -8.83
N VAL A 90 10.57 17.68 -9.81
CA VAL A 90 10.49 18.17 -11.20
C VAL A 90 9.11 17.82 -11.76
N VAL A 91 8.69 16.57 -11.64
CA VAL A 91 7.40 16.10 -12.16
C VAL A 91 6.22 16.82 -11.50
N ILE A 92 6.20 16.92 -10.16
CA ILE A 92 5.06 17.55 -9.47
C ILE A 92 4.97 19.06 -9.74
N ASN A 93 6.09 19.72 -10.03
CA ASN A 93 6.10 21.15 -10.36
C ASN A 93 5.48 21.46 -11.73
N GLU A 94 5.50 20.52 -12.67
CA GLU A 94 4.83 20.63 -13.97
C GLU A 94 3.30 20.42 -13.88
N ILE A 95 2.81 19.81 -12.79
CA ILE A 95 1.37 19.63 -12.57
C ILE A 95 0.73 20.94 -12.06
N PRO A 96 -0.42 21.37 -12.59
CA PRO A 96 -1.11 22.57 -12.07
C PRO A 96 -1.45 22.46 -10.58
N ASN A 97 -1.25 23.54 -9.82
CA ASN A 97 -1.51 23.56 -8.37
C ASN A 97 -2.89 23.03 -7.99
N SER A 98 -3.93 23.41 -8.75
CA SER A 98 -5.33 22.98 -8.52
C SER A 98 -5.58 21.48 -8.70
N GLU A 99 -4.63 20.73 -9.26
CA GLU A 99 -4.70 19.28 -9.45
C GLU A 99 -3.79 18.52 -8.48
N ARG A 100 -2.89 19.19 -7.74
CA ARG A 100 -1.95 18.53 -6.83
C ARG A 100 -2.67 18.01 -5.58
N ALA A 101 -2.09 17.00 -4.93
CA ALA A 101 -2.56 16.57 -3.62
C ALA A 101 -2.41 17.71 -2.59
N PRO A 102 -3.38 17.90 -1.67
CA PRO A 102 -3.30 18.95 -0.64
C PRO A 102 -2.03 18.87 0.22
N SER A 103 -1.49 17.67 0.40
CA SER A 103 -0.23 17.40 1.11
C SER A 103 0.99 18.07 0.44
N VAL A 104 0.93 18.33 -0.87
CA VAL A 104 2.00 19.01 -1.63
C VAL A 104 1.99 20.52 -1.38
N GLU A 105 0.81 21.14 -1.21
CA GLU A 105 0.70 22.60 -1.02
C GLU A 105 1.24 23.09 0.32
N ILE A 106 1.36 22.20 1.31
CA ILE A 106 1.95 22.50 2.63
C ILE A 106 3.46 22.80 2.50
N LEU A 107 4.09 22.49 1.36
CA LEU A 107 5.54 22.55 1.14
C LEU A 107 6.00 23.77 0.30
N LYS A 108 5.45 24.97 0.55
CA LYS A 108 5.88 26.21 -0.16
C LYS A 108 7.32 26.69 0.12
N SER A 109 8.22 25.83 0.59
CA SER A 109 9.66 26.10 0.70
C SER A 109 10.46 24.84 0.33
N ASN A 110 11.78 24.93 0.13
CA ASN A 110 12.74 23.85 -0.23
C ASN A 110 12.80 22.65 0.77
N THR A 111 11.66 22.19 1.24
CA THR A 111 11.45 21.14 2.23
C THR A 111 11.27 19.78 1.57
N ALA A 112 11.40 18.70 2.34
CA ALA A 112 11.21 17.33 1.88
C ALA A 112 9.77 17.12 1.33
N LEU A 113 9.60 16.20 0.37
CA LEU A 113 8.27 15.79 -0.09
C LEU A 113 7.45 15.16 1.06
N PRO A 114 6.10 15.16 0.99
CA PRO A 114 5.30 14.80 2.13
C PRO A 114 5.29 13.28 2.38
N THR A 115 4.84 12.89 3.56
CA THR A 115 4.34 11.53 3.78
C THR A 115 2.85 11.53 3.50
N ASP A 116 2.38 10.66 2.60
CA ASP A 116 0.96 10.51 2.26
C ASP A 116 0.54 9.03 2.29
N ARG A 117 -0.68 8.72 1.84
CA ARG A 117 -1.15 7.35 1.68
C ARG A 117 -1.35 7.00 0.21
N ALA A 118 -0.87 5.83 -0.18
CA ALA A 118 -1.19 5.19 -1.46
C ALA A 118 -1.88 3.85 -1.17
N LEU A 119 -3.11 3.66 -1.65
CA LEU A 119 -3.94 2.47 -1.39
C LEU A 119 -4.05 2.10 0.11
N GLY A 120 -4.05 3.11 0.98
CA GLY A 120 -4.14 2.96 2.43
C GLY A 120 -2.81 2.71 3.14
N VAL A 121 -1.73 2.42 2.42
CA VAL A 121 -0.37 2.25 2.98
C VAL A 121 0.32 3.62 3.06
N ILE A 122 1.11 3.85 4.11
CA ILE A 122 1.85 5.10 4.26
C ILE A 122 3.05 5.09 3.33
N TRP A 123 3.16 6.12 2.50
CA TRP A 123 4.22 6.33 1.54
C TRP A 123 4.97 7.61 1.89
N ASP A 124 6.25 7.47 2.21
CA ASP A 124 7.20 8.57 2.20
C ASP A 124 7.58 8.86 0.76
N VAL A 125 7.06 9.98 0.25
CA VAL A 125 7.20 10.36 -1.15
C VAL A 125 8.62 10.83 -1.43
N ASN A 126 9.32 11.37 -0.44
CA ASN A 126 10.68 11.88 -0.60
C ASN A 126 11.68 10.73 -0.80
N ASP A 127 11.61 9.74 0.08
CA ASP A 127 12.54 8.61 0.08
C ASP A 127 12.05 7.45 -0.82
N ASP A 128 10.86 7.61 -1.40
CA ASP A 128 10.13 6.58 -2.14
C ASP A 128 10.03 5.27 -1.36
N ALA A 129 9.54 5.36 -0.12
CA ALA A 129 9.51 4.25 0.82
C ALA A 129 8.14 4.05 1.46
N ILE A 130 7.73 2.80 1.62
CA ILE A 130 6.62 2.38 2.47
C ILE A 130 7.07 2.51 3.93
N LYS A 131 6.24 3.16 4.74
CA LYS A 131 6.44 3.33 6.18
C LYS A 131 5.23 2.83 6.96
N TYR A 132 5.38 2.74 8.28
CA TYR A 132 4.30 2.40 9.19
C TYR A 132 4.12 3.50 10.23
N LYS A 133 2.88 3.63 10.71
CA LYS A 133 2.55 4.51 11.82
C LYS A 133 1.61 3.77 12.74
N VAL A 134 1.90 3.80 14.03
CA VAL A 134 1.11 3.12 15.04
C VAL A 134 0.48 4.16 15.94
N LYS A 135 -0.85 4.13 15.99
CA LYS A 135 -1.58 4.86 17.02
C LYS A 135 -1.96 3.87 18.12
N LEU A 136 -1.16 3.83 19.18
CA LEU A 136 -1.48 3.03 20.37
C LEU A 136 -2.55 3.77 21.19
N GLU A 137 -3.80 3.37 21.00
CA GLU A 137 -4.89 3.80 21.87
C GLU A 137 -4.91 2.92 23.13
N GLU A 138 -5.23 3.52 24.27
CA GLU A 138 -5.55 2.74 25.46
C GLU A 138 -6.88 2.02 25.26
N LYS A 139 -6.82 0.69 25.37
CA LYS A 139 -7.96 -0.21 25.20
C LYS A 139 -8.04 -1.12 26.42
N PRO A 140 -9.24 -1.53 26.85
CA PRO A 140 -9.40 -2.48 27.94
C PRO A 140 -8.62 -3.77 27.68
N LEU A 141 -7.99 -4.33 28.71
CA LEU A 141 -7.27 -5.61 28.67
C LEU A 141 -8.26 -6.78 28.61
N THR A 142 -8.95 -6.86 27.49
CA THR A 142 -10.00 -7.80 27.13
C THR A 142 -9.70 -8.35 25.75
N ARG A 143 -10.33 -9.47 25.37
CA ARG A 143 -10.18 -10.01 24.01
C ARG A 143 -10.56 -8.96 22.96
N ARG A 144 -11.63 -8.18 23.18
CA ARG A 144 -12.07 -7.11 22.27
C ARG A 144 -11.02 -6.01 22.12
N GLY A 145 -10.44 -5.53 23.22
CA GLY A 145 -9.41 -4.49 23.18
C GLY A 145 -8.14 -4.95 22.46
N ILE A 146 -7.73 -6.18 22.70
CA ILE A 146 -6.60 -6.84 22.02
C ILE A 146 -6.88 -6.97 20.52
N THR A 147 -8.03 -7.54 20.13
CA THR A 147 -8.42 -7.66 18.72
C THR A 147 -8.47 -6.30 18.02
N SER A 148 -9.03 -5.29 18.69
CA SER A 148 -9.09 -3.92 18.14
C SER A 148 -7.70 -3.36 17.88
N THR A 149 -6.75 -3.62 18.78
CA THR A 149 -5.37 -3.14 18.63
C THR A 149 -4.66 -3.88 17.49
N VAL A 150 -4.70 -5.21 17.47
CA VAL A 150 -4.08 -6.03 16.40
C VAL A 150 -4.66 -5.68 15.02
N SER A 151 -5.98 -5.51 14.92
CA SER A 151 -6.66 -5.21 13.65
C SER A 151 -6.45 -3.76 13.18
N SER A 152 -6.02 -2.86 14.07
CA SER A 152 -5.71 -1.47 13.69
C SER A 152 -4.40 -1.33 12.91
N ILE A 153 -3.53 -2.34 12.98
CA ILE A 153 -2.26 -2.35 12.25
C ILE A 153 -2.54 -2.73 10.80
N PHE A 154 -2.48 -1.73 9.92
CA PHE A 154 -2.76 -1.90 8.50
C PHE A 154 -1.50 -2.36 7.75
N ASP A 155 -1.43 -3.65 7.44
CA ASP A 155 -0.37 -4.27 6.66
C ASP A 155 -0.97 -5.16 5.55
N PRO A 156 -1.50 -4.56 4.47
CA PRO A 156 -2.13 -5.30 3.37
C PRO A 156 -1.11 -6.09 2.53
N LEU A 157 0.18 -5.84 2.71
CA LEU A 157 1.27 -6.48 1.99
C LEU A 157 1.86 -7.65 2.78
N GLY A 158 1.78 -7.62 4.12
CA GLY A 158 2.37 -8.65 4.98
C GLY A 158 3.84 -8.40 5.32
N LEU A 159 4.32 -7.17 5.14
CA LEU A 159 5.72 -6.78 5.31
C LEU A 159 6.16 -6.78 6.78
N ILE A 160 5.22 -6.53 7.69
CA ILE A 160 5.44 -6.58 9.14
C ILE A 160 4.64 -7.69 9.79
N ALA A 161 4.18 -8.66 8.98
CA ALA A 161 3.43 -9.81 9.46
C ALA A 161 4.14 -10.59 10.58
N PRO A 162 5.48 -10.72 10.65
CA PRO A 162 6.14 -11.31 11.81
C PRO A 162 5.88 -10.63 13.13
N ILE A 163 5.74 -9.31 13.11
CA ILE A 163 5.45 -8.50 14.28
C ILE A 163 3.99 -8.69 14.66
N ILE A 164 3.08 -8.66 13.68
CA ILE A 164 1.63 -8.84 13.87
C ILE A 164 1.29 -10.26 14.35
N LEU A 165 2.01 -11.29 13.86
CA LEU A 165 1.78 -12.69 14.20
C LEU A 165 1.86 -12.93 15.72
N LYS A 166 2.82 -12.31 16.40
CA LYS A 166 2.94 -12.42 17.87
C LYS A 166 1.67 -11.94 18.58
N GLY A 167 1.09 -10.82 18.15
CA GLY A 167 -0.19 -10.33 18.68
C GLY A 167 -1.37 -11.26 18.35
N LYS A 168 -1.37 -11.85 17.15
CA LYS A 168 -2.38 -12.83 16.74
C LYS A 168 -2.30 -14.14 17.53
N ILE A 169 -1.10 -14.60 17.90
CA ILE A 169 -0.91 -15.78 18.76
C ILE A 169 -1.54 -15.53 20.14
N ILE A 170 -1.27 -14.37 20.75
CA ILE A 170 -1.90 -13.99 22.04
C ILE A 170 -3.44 -14.01 21.90
N LEU A 171 -3.98 -13.41 20.84
CA LEU A 171 -5.41 -13.41 20.58
C LEU A 171 -5.99 -14.83 20.40
N GLN A 172 -5.23 -15.69 19.72
CA GLN A 172 -5.61 -17.08 19.50
C GLN A 172 -5.65 -17.86 20.83
N ASP A 173 -4.66 -17.67 21.69
CA ASP A 173 -4.59 -18.33 23.01
C ASP A 173 -5.77 -17.92 23.89
N LEU A 174 -6.14 -16.65 23.91
CA LEU A 174 -7.32 -16.14 24.64
C LEU A 174 -8.65 -16.71 24.12
N SER A 175 -8.65 -17.27 22.90
CA SER A 175 -9.81 -17.86 22.24
C SER A 175 -9.88 -19.38 22.37
N LYS A 176 -8.79 -20.04 22.80
CA LYS A 176 -8.68 -21.49 22.96
C LYS A 176 -9.00 -21.93 24.40
N GLN A 177 -9.27 -23.23 24.56
CA GLN A 177 -9.36 -23.85 25.89
C GLN A 177 -7.96 -23.93 26.52
N PRO A 178 -7.81 -23.81 27.86
CA PRO A 178 -8.88 -23.71 28.88
C PRO A 178 -9.40 -22.29 29.16
N ILE A 179 -8.86 -21.26 28.49
CA ILE A 179 -9.14 -19.85 28.80
C ILE A 179 -10.56 -19.43 28.42
N LYS A 180 -11.00 -19.75 27.19
CA LYS A 180 -12.32 -19.45 26.60
C LYS A 180 -13.03 -18.21 27.20
N LEU A 181 -12.43 -17.04 27.02
CA LEU A 181 -12.98 -15.77 27.51
C LEU A 181 -14.11 -15.26 26.62
N GLY A 182 -15.06 -14.54 27.22
CA GLY A 182 -15.94 -13.61 26.53
C GLY A 182 -15.16 -12.46 25.88
N TRP A 183 -15.85 -11.63 25.10
CA TRP A 183 -15.20 -10.52 24.41
C TRP A 183 -14.71 -9.42 25.36
N ASP A 184 -15.43 -9.22 26.45
CA ASP A 184 -15.24 -8.11 27.39
C ASP A 184 -14.73 -8.56 28.77
N ASP A 185 -14.43 -9.86 28.90
CA ASP A 185 -13.86 -10.42 30.12
C ASP A 185 -12.38 -10.02 30.26
N PRO A 186 -11.90 -9.76 31.49
CA PRO A 186 -10.49 -9.46 31.74
C PRO A 186 -9.61 -10.67 31.40
N ILE A 187 -8.44 -10.41 30.81
CA ILE A 187 -7.47 -11.46 30.49
C ILE A 187 -6.70 -11.94 31.75
N PRO A 188 -6.21 -13.19 31.78
CA PRO A 188 -5.31 -13.67 32.83
C PRO A 188 -4.02 -12.85 32.89
N LYS A 189 -3.45 -12.74 34.10
CA LYS A 189 -2.26 -11.93 34.36
C LYS A 189 -1.05 -12.37 33.53
N GLU A 190 -0.91 -13.67 33.29
CA GLU A 190 0.16 -14.23 32.46
C GLU A 190 0.09 -13.70 31.01
N LYS A 191 -1.12 -13.58 30.46
CA LYS A 191 -1.35 -13.04 29.11
C LYS A 191 -1.27 -11.52 29.06
N GLU A 192 -1.55 -10.84 30.18
CA GLU A 192 -1.34 -9.40 30.30
C GLU A 192 0.14 -9.04 30.15
N GLU A 193 1.05 -9.77 30.82
CA GLU A 193 2.49 -9.53 30.71
C GLU A 193 2.99 -9.76 29.27
N GLU A 194 2.58 -10.85 28.62
CA GLU A 194 2.88 -11.11 27.20
C GLU A 194 2.35 -10.00 26.29
N TRP A 195 1.11 -9.56 26.51
CA TRP A 195 0.46 -8.51 25.74
C TRP A 195 1.16 -7.17 25.87
N ILE A 196 1.47 -6.75 27.11
CA ILE A 196 2.15 -5.48 27.37
C ILE A 196 3.54 -5.48 26.73
N LYS A 197 4.28 -6.59 26.85
CA LYS A 197 5.60 -6.74 26.24
C LYS A 197 5.55 -6.64 24.72
N TRP A 198 4.58 -7.28 24.07
CA TRP A 198 4.41 -7.15 22.62
C TRP A 198 3.94 -5.75 22.22
N LYS A 199 2.96 -5.17 22.92
CA LYS A 199 2.45 -3.81 22.67
C LYS A 199 3.58 -2.78 22.77
N SER A 200 4.51 -2.95 23.70
CA SER A 200 5.65 -2.04 23.88
C SER A 200 6.66 -2.07 22.74
N THR A 201 6.70 -3.12 21.91
CA THR A 201 7.58 -3.15 20.72
C THR A 201 6.94 -2.48 19.50
N LEU A 202 5.62 -2.25 19.50
CA LEU A 202 4.92 -1.68 18.35
C LEU A 202 5.42 -0.30 17.90
N PRO A 203 5.84 0.62 18.78
CA PRO A 203 6.43 1.89 18.33
C PRO A 203 7.67 1.71 17.46
N GLU A 204 8.42 0.60 17.61
CA GLU A 204 9.62 0.34 16.81
C GLU A 204 9.32 0.11 15.33
N ILE A 205 8.08 -0.25 14.98
CA ILE A 205 7.72 -0.46 13.57
C ILE A 205 7.72 0.84 12.77
N GLU A 206 7.62 2.00 13.44
CA GLU A 206 7.72 3.31 12.76
C GLU A 206 9.14 3.57 12.24
N ASN A 207 10.14 2.85 12.74
CA ASN A 207 11.51 2.90 12.23
C ASN A 207 11.70 2.05 10.96
N ILE A 208 10.73 1.21 10.61
CA ILE A 208 10.79 0.37 9.41
C ILE A 208 10.57 1.25 8.18
N SER A 209 11.60 1.29 7.32
CA SER A 209 11.55 1.95 6.02
C SER A 209 11.83 0.94 4.93
N ILE A 210 10.89 0.87 3.98
CA ILE A 210 10.85 -0.16 2.95
C ILE A 210 10.83 0.53 1.60
N PRO A 211 11.88 0.43 0.75
CA PRO A 211 11.84 1.18 -0.50
C PRO A 211 10.76 0.59 -1.40
N ARG A 212 9.91 1.42 -2.01
CA ARG A 212 8.78 0.94 -2.81
C ARG A 212 9.25 0.24 -4.09
N CYS A 213 10.31 0.76 -4.71
CA CYS A 213 10.87 0.23 -5.96
C CYS A 213 11.97 -0.81 -5.72
N PHE A 214 11.86 -1.97 -6.37
CA PHE A 214 12.88 -3.03 -6.35
C PHE A 214 14.11 -2.71 -7.20
N LYS A 215 13.89 -2.12 -8.38
CA LYS A 215 14.95 -1.64 -9.26
C LYS A 215 15.58 -0.39 -8.64
N THR A 216 16.87 -0.45 -8.31
CA THR A 216 17.59 0.73 -7.81
C THR A 216 17.88 1.68 -8.96
N LYS A 217 18.14 2.96 -8.66
CA LYS A 217 18.45 3.98 -9.68
C LYS A 217 19.72 3.64 -10.49
N ASP A 218 20.63 2.88 -9.89
CA ASP A 218 21.88 2.46 -10.52
C ASP A 218 21.69 1.31 -11.51
N MET A 219 20.58 0.56 -11.38
CA MET A 219 20.24 -0.51 -12.30
C MET A 219 19.64 0.07 -13.57
N LYS A 220 20.31 -0.13 -14.71
CA LYS A 220 19.86 0.40 -16.01
C LYS A 220 19.07 -0.66 -16.76
N ASP A 221 19.78 -1.73 -17.14
CA ASP A 221 19.25 -2.78 -18.00
C ASP A 221 19.25 -4.11 -17.26
N ILE A 222 18.05 -4.51 -16.82
CA ILE A 222 17.82 -5.79 -16.17
C ILE A 222 17.83 -6.89 -17.24
N SER A 223 18.88 -7.69 -17.24
CA SER A 223 19.07 -8.83 -18.14
C SER A 223 18.33 -10.08 -17.69
N ASP A 224 18.16 -10.24 -16.37
CA ASP A 224 17.43 -11.36 -15.77
C ASP A 224 16.75 -10.92 -14.47
N ALA A 225 15.56 -11.48 -14.21
CA ALA A 225 14.77 -11.21 -13.02
C ALA A 225 14.18 -12.51 -12.48
N GLN A 226 14.59 -12.87 -11.27
CA GLN A 226 14.18 -14.10 -10.61
C GLN A 226 13.45 -13.79 -9.29
N LEU A 227 12.44 -14.60 -9.00
CA LEU A 227 11.74 -14.58 -7.73
C LEU A 227 11.95 -15.93 -7.05
N HIS A 228 12.69 -15.92 -5.94
CA HIS A 228 12.94 -17.11 -5.13
C HIS A 228 12.01 -17.07 -3.93
N ILE A 229 11.19 -18.10 -3.78
CA ILE A 229 10.22 -18.20 -2.70
C ILE A 229 10.58 -19.44 -1.87
N SER A 230 10.76 -19.23 -0.58
CA SER A 230 11.03 -20.29 0.39
C SER A 230 10.00 -20.22 1.49
N SER A 231 9.36 -21.34 1.82
CA SER A 231 8.37 -21.40 2.89
C SER A 231 8.74 -22.45 3.93
N ASP A 232 8.41 -22.17 5.18
CA ASP A 232 8.56 -23.13 6.28
C ASP A 232 7.35 -23.06 7.23
N GLY A 233 7.07 -24.16 7.93
CA GLY A 233 5.92 -24.31 8.81
C GLY A 233 6.33 -24.64 10.23
N SER A 234 5.58 -24.12 11.19
CA SER A 234 5.68 -24.47 12.60
C SER A 234 4.28 -24.70 13.19
N GLU A 235 4.23 -25.20 14.42
CA GLU A 235 2.96 -25.39 15.15
C GLU A 235 2.21 -24.08 15.40
N ILE A 236 2.90 -22.93 15.39
CA ILE A 236 2.34 -21.62 15.72
C ILE A 236 2.04 -20.76 14.48
N GLY A 237 2.46 -21.19 13.29
CA GLY A 237 2.26 -20.46 12.04
C GLY A 237 3.16 -20.95 10.91
N TYR A 238 2.89 -20.49 9.69
CA TYR A 238 3.74 -20.73 8.52
C TYR A 238 4.35 -19.42 8.02
N GLY A 239 5.53 -19.53 7.44
CA GLY A 239 6.32 -18.42 6.92
C GLY A 239 6.64 -18.60 5.45
N GLU A 240 6.85 -17.49 4.74
CA GLU A 240 7.25 -17.48 3.34
C GLU A 240 8.21 -16.32 3.10
N CYS A 241 9.48 -16.54 2.80
CA CYS A 241 10.37 -15.50 2.30
C CYS A 241 10.28 -15.43 0.78
N ALA A 242 10.26 -14.21 0.23
CA ALA A 242 10.35 -13.98 -1.21
C ALA A 242 11.53 -13.05 -1.48
N TYR A 243 12.46 -13.50 -2.31
CA TYR A 243 13.66 -12.77 -2.69
C TYR A 243 13.57 -12.42 -4.17
N SER A 244 13.74 -11.14 -4.50
CA SER A 244 13.88 -10.71 -5.89
C SER A 244 15.37 -10.58 -6.21
N CYS A 245 15.82 -11.33 -7.22
CA CYS A 245 17.17 -11.22 -7.76
C CYS A 245 17.06 -10.55 -9.13
N LEU A 246 17.69 -9.38 -9.27
CA LEU A 246 17.74 -8.62 -10.51
C LEU A 246 19.19 -8.57 -10.98
N VAL A 247 19.45 -9.04 -12.19
CA VAL A 247 20.79 -9.08 -12.78
C VAL A 247 20.92 -7.95 -13.79
N ASP A 248 21.77 -6.96 -13.49
CA ASP A 248 22.10 -5.89 -14.43
C ASP A 248 23.15 -6.37 -15.45
N THR A 249 22.98 -5.94 -16.70
CA THR A 249 23.87 -6.26 -17.82
C THR A 249 25.29 -5.71 -17.65
N ILE A 250 25.48 -4.63 -16.87
CA ILE A 250 26.74 -3.90 -16.72
C ILE A 250 27.38 -4.10 -15.34
N ILE A 251 26.57 -4.33 -14.31
CA ILE A 251 27.04 -4.49 -12.93
C ILE A 251 26.59 -5.85 -12.43
N ARG A 252 27.52 -6.80 -12.27
CA ARG A 252 27.28 -8.01 -11.46
C ARG A 252 27.15 -7.60 -9.99
N VAL A 253 25.97 -7.10 -9.61
CA VAL A 253 25.62 -6.95 -8.20
C VAL A 253 24.94 -8.26 -7.78
N ASP A 254 25.73 -9.23 -7.34
CA ASP A 254 25.23 -10.41 -6.60
C ASP A 254 24.84 -9.98 -5.17
N GLN A 255 23.95 -8.99 -5.03
CA GLN A 255 23.33 -8.67 -3.75
C GLN A 255 21.88 -9.15 -3.81
N PRO A 256 21.59 -10.37 -3.30
CA PRO A 256 20.22 -10.84 -3.22
C PRO A 256 19.42 -9.86 -2.35
N GLN A 257 18.34 -9.31 -2.90
CA GLN A 257 17.42 -8.51 -2.08
C GLN A 257 16.53 -9.47 -1.29
N VAL A 258 16.64 -9.38 0.04
CA VAL A 258 15.96 -10.25 1.00
C VAL A 258 14.66 -9.62 1.45
N SER A 259 13.54 -10.34 1.34
CA SER A 259 12.29 -9.96 1.99
C SER A 259 11.67 -11.21 2.65
N LEU A 260 11.60 -11.19 3.99
CA LEU A 260 10.99 -12.23 4.82
C LEU A 260 9.50 -11.90 4.98
N TRP A 261 8.62 -12.81 4.57
CA TRP A 261 7.18 -12.70 4.80
C TRP A 261 6.74 -13.80 5.76
N LEU A 262 5.75 -13.51 6.59
CA LEU A 262 5.07 -14.54 7.37
C LEU A 262 3.59 -14.46 7.00
N CYS A 263 3.07 -15.53 6.38
CA CYS A 263 1.67 -15.57 5.98
C CYS A 263 0.82 -16.21 7.08
N ASP A 264 -0.31 -15.59 7.40
CA ASP A 264 -1.35 -16.15 8.26
C ASP A 264 -2.48 -16.74 7.39
N GLN A 265 -3.26 -17.68 7.95
CA GLN A 265 -4.13 -18.72 7.35
C GLN A 265 -5.10 -18.32 6.21
N ASN A 266 -5.18 -17.06 5.82
CA ASN A 266 -6.13 -16.52 4.84
C ASN A 266 -5.50 -16.08 3.50
N LYS A 267 -4.54 -16.85 2.98
CA LYS A 267 -4.13 -16.94 1.55
C LYS A 267 -4.26 -15.64 0.72
N ARG A 268 -3.16 -14.90 0.57
CA ARG A 268 -2.81 -14.08 -0.63
C ARG A 268 -1.37 -13.57 -0.49
N VAL A 269 -0.49 -14.02 -1.38
CA VAL A 269 0.91 -13.57 -1.51
C VAL A 269 0.94 -12.23 -2.25
N LYS A 270 1.65 -11.22 -1.73
CA LYS A 270 1.92 -9.93 -2.39
C LYS A 270 3.35 -9.44 -2.08
N ILE A 271 4.02 -8.85 -3.08
CA ILE A 271 5.50 -8.75 -3.21
C ILE A 271 5.99 -7.30 -3.02
N PHE A 272 6.72 -6.93 -1.95
CA PHE A 272 7.36 -5.60 -1.68
C PHE A 272 8.58 -5.65 -0.71
N LYS A 273 9.51 -4.69 -0.81
CA LYS A 273 10.92 -4.69 -0.31
C LYS A 273 11.08 -4.55 1.23
N THR A 274 12.31 -4.52 1.75
CA THR A 274 12.70 -3.81 3.01
C THR A 274 14.18 -3.36 2.90
N SER A 275 14.58 -2.16 3.36
CA SER A 275 16.00 -1.75 3.40
C SER A 275 16.64 -2.04 4.76
N ASN A 276 17.89 -2.52 4.75
CA ASN A 276 18.76 -2.62 5.93
C ASN A 276 19.24 -1.24 6.39
#